data_AF-A0A4R7CBK6-F1
#
_entry.id   AF-A0A4R7CBK6-F1
#
_cell.length_a   1.000
_cell.length_b   1.000
_cell.length_c   1.000
_cell.angle_alpha   90.00
_cell.angle_beta   90.00
_cell.angle_gamma   90.00
#
_symmetry.space_group_name_H-M   'P 1'
#
loop_
_entity.id
_entity.type
_entity.pdbx_description
1 polymer ?
#
loop_
_entity_poly.entity_id
_entity_poly.type
_entity_poly.pdbx_seq_one_letter_code
_entity_poly.pdbx_strand_id
1 'polypeptide(L)'
;MRSVLLAAASALGLILATPLPASAQTGASPGASPGTSAPAPRAPRAARPKREPTAGQLAARERMRKCAGEWRDAKSKNATGGLKWPQFWSRCNTRMKGNAA
;
A
#
# COMPACT_ATOMS: atom_id res chain seq x y z
N MET A 1 3.40 12.03 36.58
CA MET A 1 4.45 13.00 36.22
C MET A 1 4.11 13.55 34.84
N ARG A 2 3.38 14.68 34.81
CA ARG A 2 2.95 15.41 33.61
C ARG A 2 3.81 16.66 33.51
N SER A 3 4.64 16.74 32.48
CA SER A 3 5.30 17.93 31.91
C SER A 3 5.88 17.43 30.58
N VAL A 4 5.74 18.07 29.42
CA VAL A 4 6.09 19.45 29.10
C VAL A 4 5.31 19.84 27.84
N LEU A 5 4.60 20.97 27.87
CA LEU A 5 4.27 21.76 26.68
C LEU A 5 5.58 22.30 26.11
N LEU A 6 5.80 22.29 24.80
CA LEU A 6 6.46 23.42 24.12
C LEU A 6 6.15 23.34 22.61
N ALA A 7 5.33 24.28 22.15
CA ALA A 7 5.25 24.66 20.75
C ALA A 7 6.41 25.62 20.45
N ALA A 8 7.14 25.40 19.35
CA ALA A 8 7.98 26.42 18.74
C ALA A 8 8.19 26.10 17.27
N ALA A 9 7.53 26.88 16.41
CA ALA A 9 7.88 27.03 15.01
C ALA A 9 9.21 27.78 14.90
N SER A 10 10.07 27.38 13.97
CA SER A 10 11.08 28.25 13.35
C SER A 10 11.59 27.61 12.06
N ALA A 11 11.62 28.44 11.03
CA ALA A 11 11.97 28.10 9.66
C ALA A 11 13.47 28.33 9.38
N LEU A 12 13.89 27.86 8.20
CA LEU A 12 15.06 28.27 7.40
C LEU A 12 16.47 27.75 7.76
N GLY A 13 17.16 27.29 6.71
CA GLY A 13 18.63 27.26 6.61
C GLY A 13 19.19 25.92 6.14
N LEU A 14 19.13 25.59 4.84
CA LEU A 14 20.21 25.79 3.86
C LEU A 14 21.52 25.03 4.20
N ILE A 15 21.62 23.77 3.77
CA ILE A 15 22.91 23.05 3.69
C ILE A 15 23.32 22.96 2.22
N LEU A 16 24.57 23.37 2.03
CA LEU A 16 25.27 23.58 0.78
C LEU A 16 25.52 22.29 -0.03
N ALA A 17 25.70 22.53 -1.32
CA ALA A 17 25.99 21.62 -2.40
C ALA A 17 27.21 20.70 -2.20
N THR A 18 27.04 19.43 -2.58
CA THR A 18 28.09 18.58 -3.16
C THR A 18 27.59 17.98 -4.48
N PRO A 19 28.33 18.12 -5.60
CA PRO A 19 27.90 17.68 -6.92
C PRO A 19 28.15 16.19 -7.15
N LEU A 20 27.14 15.44 -7.61
CA LEU A 20 27.35 14.15 -8.30
C LEU A 20 27.27 14.38 -9.81
N PRO A 21 28.26 13.93 -10.59
CA PRO A 21 28.37 14.21 -12.01
C PRO A 21 27.31 13.47 -12.84
N ALA A 22 26.87 14.18 -13.87
CA ALA A 22 25.93 13.76 -14.89
C ALA A 22 26.30 12.42 -15.53
N SER A 23 25.37 11.46 -15.49
CA SER A 23 25.16 10.61 -16.66
C SER A 23 24.21 11.35 -17.58
N ALA A 24 24.81 11.85 -18.66
CA ALA A 24 24.12 12.40 -19.80
C ALA A 24 23.41 11.26 -20.54
N GLN A 25 22.08 11.29 -20.55
CA GLN A 25 21.31 10.86 -21.71
C GLN A 25 20.59 12.09 -22.24
N THR A 26 21.31 12.81 -23.08
CA THR A 26 20.77 13.76 -24.03
C THR A 26 19.84 13.01 -24.99
N GLY A 27 18.53 13.21 -24.83
CA GLY A 27 17.54 13.04 -25.87
C GLY A 27 16.69 14.31 -25.89
N ALA A 28 16.73 15.02 -27.01
CA ALA A 28 16.31 16.40 -27.16
C ALA A 28 14.80 16.66 -26.94
N SER A 29 14.55 17.87 -26.42
CA SER A 29 13.32 18.70 -26.38
C SER A 29 12.53 18.77 -27.71
N PRO A 30 11.34 19.43 -27.82
CA PRO A 30 10.69 20.36 -26.88
C PRO A 30 9.18 20.17 -26.71
N GLY A 31 8.59 20.81 -25.69
CA GLY A 31 7.13 20.90 -25.62
C GLY A 31 6.63 21.62 -24.39
N ALA A 32 6.42 22.93 -24.54
CA ALA A 32 5.85 23.81 -23.53
C ALA A 32 4.55 23.25 -22.91
N SER A 33 4.42 23.40 -21.59
CA SER A 33 3.11 23.59 -20.97
C SER A 33 2.58 24.96 -21.41
N PRO A 34 1.30 25.06 -21.78
CA PRO A 34 0.32 25.38 -20.75
C PRO A 34 -0.98 24.60 -20.94
N GLY A 35 -1.54 24.08 -19.86
CA GLY A 35 -2.81 23.40 -19.97
C GLY A 35 -3.37 22.96 -18.64
N THR A 36 -3.95 23.92 -17.91
CA THR A 36 -5.04 23.60 -17.00
C THR A 36 -6.15 22.94 -17.82
N SER A 37 -6.15 21.61 -17.88
CA SER A 37 -7.28 20.88 -18.42
C SER A 37 -8.22 20.62 -17.26
N ALA A 38 -9.34 21.36 -17.27
CA ALA A 38 -10.54 20.99 -16.56
C ALA A 38 -10.78 19.47 -16.68
N PRO A 39 -11.32 18.79 -15.63
CA PRO A 39 -11.53 17.36 -15.71
C PRO A 39 -12.49 17.06 -16.87
N ALA A 40 -11.95 16.51 -17.96
CA ALA A 40 -12.75 15.91 -19.01
C ALA A 40 -13.70 14.89 -18.36
N PRO A 41 -14.97 14.79 -18.80
CA PRO A 41 -15.89 13.80 -18.28
C PRO A 41 -15.22 12.43 -18.44
N ARG A 42 -14.89 11.81 -17.31
CA ARG A 42 -14.33 10.45 -17.29
C ARG A 42 -15.30 9.58 -18.07
N ALA A 43 -14.87 9.10 -19.24
CA ALA A 43 -15.58 8.06 -19.96
C ALA A 43 -15.97 6.98 -18.95
N PRO A 44 -17.21 6.44 -19.00
CA PRO A 44 -17.62 5.39 -18.09
C PRO A 44 -16.57 4.29 -18.23
N ARG A 45 -15.86 3.98 -17.14
CA ARG A 45 -14.94 2.84 -17.11
C ARG A 45 -15.76 1.66 -17.60
N ALA A 46 -15.49 1.20 -18.82
CA ALA A 46 -16.16 0.06 -19.40
C ALA A 46 -16.18 -1.02 -18.33
N ALA A 47 -17.39 -1.40 -17.93
CA ALA A 47 -17.60 -2.38 -16.88
C ALA A 47 -16.80 -3.62 -17.30
N ARG A 48 -15.68 -3.87 -16.62
CA ARG A 48 -14.86 -5.04 -16.87
C ARG A 48 -15.82 -6.24 -16.81
N PRO A 49 -15.84 -7.11 -17.83
CA PRO A 49 -16.73 -8.25 -17.82
C PRO A 49 -16.53 -8.99 -16.50
N LYS A 50 -17.64 -9.38 -15.87
CA LYS A 50 -17.67 -10.21 -14.67
C LYS A 50 -17.05 -11.56 -15.03
N ARG A 51 -15.72 -11.62 -15.12
CA ARG A 51 -15.00 -12.87 -15.32
C ARG A 51 -15.22 -13.72 -14.09
N GLU A 52 -15.64 -14.95 -14.30
CA GLU A 52 -15.69 -15.93 -13.23
C GLU A 52 -14.31 -16.04 -12.56
N PRO A 53 -14.28 -16.23 -11.23
CA PRO A 53 -13.02 -16.35 -10.52
C PRO A 53 -12.24 -17.56 -11.05
N THR A 54 -10.96 -17.37 -11.36
CA THR A 54 -10.09 -18.50 -11.71
C THR A 54 -9.88 -19.40 -10.49
N ALA A 55 -9.51 -20.66 -10.70
CA ALA A 55 -9.22 -21.60 -9.60
C ALA A 55 -8.23 -21.03 -8.56
N GLY A 56 -7.18 -20.32 -9.03
CA GLY A 56 -6.23 -19.64 -8.14
C GLY A 56 -6.86 -18.52 -7.30
N GLN A 57 -7.85 -17.79 -7.84
CA GLN A 57 -8.59 -16.78 -7.10
C GLN A 57 -9.55 -17.40 -6.08
N LEU A 58 -10.17 -18.53 -6.40
CA LEU A 58 -10.99 -19.29 -5.44
C LEU A 58 -10.13 -19.81 -4.27
N ALA A 59 -8.97 -20.39 -4.55
CA ALA A 59 -8.03 -20.84 -3.52
C ALA A 59 -7.54 -19.68 -2.63
N ALA A 60 -7.32 -18.49 -3.20
CA ALA A 60 -6.97 -17.30 -2.42
C ALA A 60 -8.13 -16.82 -1.54
N ARG A 61 -9.38 -16.86 -2.04
CA ARG A 61 -10.58 -16.52 -1.27
C ARG A 61 -10.83 -17.50 -0.13
N GLU A 62 -10.58 -18.79 -0.35
CA GLU A 62 -10.73 -19.80 0.69
C GLU A 62 -9.72 -19.58 1.83
N ARG A 63 -8.46 -19.31 1.49
CA ARG A 63 -7.45 -18.91 2.47
C ARG A 63 -7.90 -17.67 3.25
N MET A 64 -8.40 -16.64 2.54
CA MET A 64 -8.95 -15.40 3.14
C MET A 64 -10.01 -15.71 4.18
N ARG A 65 -10.97 -16.57 3.84
CA ARG A 65 -12.04 -16.97 4.74
C ARG A 65 -11.50 -17.70 5.98
N LYS A 66 -10.62 -18.67 5.80
CA LYS A 66 -10.02 -19.43 6.92
C LYS A 66 -9.25 -18.52 7.88
N CYS A 67 -8.32 -17.71 7.36
CA CYS A 67 -7.55 -16.81 8.22
C CYS A 67 -8.40 -15.70 8.85
N ALA A 68 -9.48 -15.26 8.19
CA ALA A 68 -10.39 -14.27 8.77
C ALA A 68 -11.19 -14.83 9.95
N GLY A 69 -11.56 -16.12 9.91
CA GLY A 69 -12.18 -16.82 11.04
C GLY A 69 -11.26 -16.83 12.26
N GLU A 70 -10.04 -17.35 12.07
CA GLU A 70 -9.02 -17.44 13.12
C GLU A 70 -8.70 -16.06 13.72
N TRP A 71 -8.57 -15.04 12.87
CA TRP A 71 -8.31 -13.68 13.33
C TRP A 71 -9.46 -13.12 14.16
N ARG A 72 -10.71 -13.34 13.77
CA ARG A 72 -11.85 -12.84 14.56
C ARG A 72 -11.89 -13.50 15.93
N ASP A 73 -11.63 -14.81 16.01
CA ASP A 73 -11.57 -15.52 17.29
C ASP A 73 -10.42 -15.01 18.16
N ALA A 74 -9.21 -14.92 17.58
CA ALA A 74 -8.04 -14.39 18.27
C ALA A 74 -8.24 -12.93 18.71
N LYS A 75 -8.90 -12.10 17.89
CA LYS A 75 -9.18 -10.70 18.20
C LYS A 75 -10.17 -10.58 19.37
N SER A 76 -11.22 -11.38 19.38
CA SER A 76 -12.18 -11.43 20.49
C SER A 76 -11.53 -11.86 21.80
N LYS A 77 -10.52 -12.72 21.72
CA LYS A 77 -9.74 -13.19 22.88
C LYS A 77 -8.53 -12.31 23.24
N ASN A 78 -8.31 -11.20 22.53
CA ASN A 78 -7.07 -10.41 22.62
C ASN A 78 -5.78 -11.26 22.44
N ALA A 79 -5.89 -12.39 21.75
CA ALA A 79 -4.83 -13.36 21.49
C ALA A 79 -4.11 -13.12 20.16
N THR A 80 -4.29 -11.95 19.53
CA THR A 80 -3.57 -11.59 18.30
C THR A 80 -2.11 -11.21 18.55
N GLY A 81 -1.70 -11.05 19.82
CA GLY A 81 -0.32 -10.67 20.18
C GLY A 81 0.07 -9.30 19.65
N GLY A 82 -0.88 -8.37 19.50
CA GLY A 82 -0.65 -7.03 18.93
C GLY A 82 -0.45 -7.01 17.41
N LEU A 83 -0.50 -8.16 16.73
CA LEU A 83 -0.47 -8.22 15.27
C LEU A 83 -1.69 -7.48 14.71
N LYS A 84 -1.51 -6.76 13.61
CA LYS A 84 -2.59 -6.21 12.79
C LYS A 84 -3.02 -7.22 11.71
N TRP A 85 -4.24 -7.07 11.20
CA TRP A 85 -4.82 -8.00 10.22
C TRP A 85 -3.89 -8.36 9.03
N PRO A 86 -3.20 -7.41 8.37
CA PRO A 86 -2.28 -7.75 7.27
C PRO A 86 -1.10 -8.64 7.70
N GLN A 87 -0.61 -8.47 8.93
CA GLN A 87 0.49 -9.25 9.49
C GLN A 87 0.02 -10.66 9.84
N PHE A 88 -1.14 -10.78 10.50
CA PHE A 88 -1.75 -12.06 10.81
C PHE A 88 -2.11 -12.84 9.53
N TRP A 89 -2.70 -12.17 8.54
CA TRP A 89 -2.98 -12.72 7.22
C TRP A 89 -1.73 -13.29 6.56
N SER A 90 -0.65 -12.52 6.52
CA SER A 90 0.62 -12.95 5.93
C SER A 90 1.17 -14.19 6.64
N ARG A 91 1.13 -14.21 7.99
CA ARG A 91 1.56 -15.37 8.80
C ARG A 91 0.69 -16.61 8.56
N CYS A 92 -0.62 -16.45 8.56
CA CYS A 92 -1.57 -17.53 8.29
C CYS A 92 -1.42 -18.08 6.87
N ASN A 93 -1.28 -17.21 5.87
CA ASN A 93 -1.06 -17.60 4.48
C ASN A 93 0.27 -18.35 4.30
N THR A 94 1.34 -17.94 4.97
CA THR A 94 2.63 -18.67 4.96
C THR A 94 2.49 -20.05 5.58
N ARG A 95 1.80 -20.19 6.73
CA ARG A 95 1.51 -21.50 7.35
C ARG A 95 0.75 -22.41 6.39
N MET A 96 -0.25 -21.90 5.68
CA MET A 96 -1.02 -22.71 4.73
C MET A 96 -0.25 -23.07 3.46
N LYS A 97 0.64 -22.21 2.96
CA LYS A 97 1.51 -22.55 1.83
C LYS A 97 2.59 -23.57 2.20
N GLY A 98 3.02 -23.60 3.47
CA GLY A 98 3.94 -24.62 3.98
C GLY A 98 3.27 -25.93 4.41
N ASN A 99 1.95 -25.92 4.61
CA ASN A 99 1.13 -27.07 5.01
C ASN A 99 0.26 -27.62 3.86
N ALA A 100 0.49 -27.15 2.64
CA ALA A 100 -0.04 -27.76 1.41
C ALA A 100 0.94 -28.85 0.96
N ALA A 101 0.96 -29.94 1.72
CA ALA A 101 1.57 -31.21 1.34
C ALA A 101 0.45 -32.21 1.06
#